data_AF-A0A3R7IK03-F1
#
_entry.id   AF-A0A3R7IK03-F1
#
_cell.length_a   1.000
_cell.length_b   1.000
_cell.length_c   1.000
_cell.angle_alpha   90.00
_cell.angle_beta   90.00
_cell.angle_gamma   90.00
#
_symmetry.space_group_name_H-M   'P 1'
#
loop_
_entity.id
_entity.type
_entity.pdbx_description
1 polymer ?
#
loop_
_entity_poly.entity_id
_entity_poly.type
_entity_poly.pdbx_seq_one_letter_code
_entity_poly.pdbx_strand_id
1 'polypeptide(L)'
;MYVPAHFDEPRTEVLHTLIQENPFGILFTHGKSGMDANHLPFELKTTEGTCGVLHAHVARANPVWQDVANGDEVLVVFRAGDAYISPSWYPSKHEFHKQVPTWNYRVVHAYGRVSIHDDERYVRGVVGRLTRTHEASQPKPWKMTDSSADYIDTMLKAIVGVEIEITRLVGKIKLGQNKEARDIRGAGAALSAHGENVIGDAMLAYAETKA
;
A
#
# COMPACT_ATOMS: atom_id res chain seq x y z
N MET A 1 -9.61 11.44 -1.67
CA MET A 1 -10.30 10.69 -0.59
C MET A 1 -10.79 11.68 0.45
N TYR A 2 -12.02 11.53 0.99
CA TYR A 2 -12.46 12.31 2.15
C TYR A 2 -11.89 11.74 3.45
N VAL A 3 -11.20 12.57 4.22
CA VAL A 3 -10.47 12.19 5.44
C VAL A 3 -10.90 13.11 6.61
N PRO A 4 -11.79 12.64 7.50
CA PRO A 4 -12.05 13.32 8.76
C PRO A 4 -10.78 13.45 9.61
N ALA A 5 -10.62 14.55 10.34
CA ALA A 5 -9.40 14.85 11.11
C ALA A 5 -8.98 13.73 12.09
N HIS A 6 -9.95 13.04 12.72
CA HIS A 6 -9.65 11.92 13.63
C HIS A 6 -9.05 10.68 12.94
N PHE A 7 -9.15 10.59 11.61
CA PHE A 7 -8.69 9.46 10.81
C PHE A 7 -7.55 9.84 9.86
N ASP A 8 -7.15 11.10 9.87
CA ASP A 8 -6.02 11.59 9.09
C ASP A 8 -4.71 11.11 9.73
N GLU A 9 -3.81 10.61 8.89
CA GLU A 9 -2.44 10.30 9.30
C GLU A 9 -1.51 11.16 8.44
N PRO A 10 -1.04 12.30 8.96
CA PRO A 10 -0.24 13.24 8.19
C PRO A 10 1.25 12.90 8.17
N ARG A 11 1.70 11.93 9.00
CA ARG A 11 3.12 11.61 9.16
C ARG A 11 3.64 10.76 8.01
N THR A 12 4.46 11.36 7.14
CA THR A 12 5.06 10.72 5.97
C THR A 12 5.79 9.42 6.32
N GLU A 13 6.52 9.38 7.42
CA GLU A 13 7.28 8.21 7.87
C GLU A 13 6.37 7.01 8.22
N VAL A 14 5.18 7.27 8.76
CA VAL A 14 4.16 6.24 9.03
C VAL A 14 3.57 5.73 7.72
N LEU A 15 3.29 6.64 6.78
CA LEU A 15 2.77 6.28 5.45
C LEU A 15 3.79 5.50 4.63
N HIS A 16 5.07 5.84 4.71
CA HIS A 16 6.16 5.10 4.08
C HIS A 16 6.26 3.68 4.63
N THR A 17 6.20 3.52 5.96
CA THR A 17 6.17 2.21 6.61
C THR A 17 5.00 1.37 6.10
N LEU A 18 3.81 1.95 6.02
CA LEU A 18 2.62 1.29 5.49
C LEU A 18 2.78 0.82 4.05
N ILE A 19 3.38 1.65 3.18
CA ILE A 19 3.65 1.28 1.79
C ILE A 19 4.67 0.13 1.73
N GLN A 20 5.74 0.18 2.52
CA GLN A 20 6.79 -0.85 2.54
C GLN A 20 6.30 -2.20 3.06
N GLU A 21 5.43 -2.20 4.06
CA GLU A 21 4.80 -3.42 4.60
C GLU A 21 3.71 -3.98 3.67
N ASN A 22 3.13 -3.14 2.80
CA ASN A 22 2.05 -3.51 1.89
C ASN A 22 2.36 -3.10 0.44
N PRO A 23 3.46 -3.61 -0.17
CA PRO A 23 4.01 -3.06 -1.40
C PRO A 23 3.22 -3.42 -2.66
N PHE A 24 2.24 -4.33 -2.57
CA PHE A 24 1.37 -4.69 -3.68
C PHE A 24 0.23 -3.66 -3.82
N GLY A 25 0.52 -2.61 -4.59
CA GLY A 25 -0.37 -1.47 -4.79
C GLY A 25 -1.25 -1.59 -6.03
N ILE A 26 -2.19 -0.67 -6.15
CA ILE A 26 -3.07 -0.51 -7.33
C ILE A 26 -2.75 0.82 -7.98
N LEU A 27 -2.14 0.79 -9.17
CA LEU A 27 -1.88 1.96 -10.00
C LEU A 27 -3.11 2.28 -10.85
N PHE A 28 -3.75 3.40 -10.53
CA PHE A 28 -4.79 4.01 -11.32
C PHE A 28 -4.19 5.03 -12.28
N THR A 29 -4.53 4.89 -13.55
CA THR A 29 -4.15 5.80 -14.62
C THR A 29 -5.38 6.30 -15.36
N HIS A 30 -5.24 7.43 -16.06
CA HIS A 30 -6.20 7.91 -17.02
C HIS A 30 -5.46 8.20 -18.33
N GLY A 31 -5.31 7.15 -19.14
CA GLY A 31 -4.55 7.20 -20.39
C GLY A 31 -5.45 7.40 -21.61
N LYS A 32 -4.85 7.25 -22.80
CA LYS A 32 -5.55 7.37 -24.10
C LYS A 32 -6.76 6.46 -24.24
N SER A 33 -6.72 5.29 -23.60
CA SER A 33 -7.78 4.28 -23.61
C SER A 33 -8.83 4.48 -22.51
N GLY A 34 -8.72 5.54 -21.70
CA GLY A 34 -9.58 5.80 -20.54
C GLY A 34 -8.93 5.42 -19.22
N MET A 35 -9.76 5.17 -18.20
CA MET A 35 -9.29 4.76 -16.88
C MET A 35 -8.91 3.28 -16.86
N ASP A 36 -7.80 2.97 -16.21
CA ASP A 36 -7.37 1.59 -15.96
C ASP A 36 -6.78 1.46 -14.54
N ALA A 37 -6.71 0.21 -14.04
CA ALA A 37 -6.21 -0.13 -12.72
C ALA A 37 -5.28 -1.35 -12.78
N ASN A 38 -4.00 -1.13 -12.50
CA ASN A 38 -2.95 -2.16 -12.59
C ASN A 38 -2.44 -2.53 -11.19
N HIS A 39 -2.50 -3.82 -10.86
CA HIS A 39 -2.01 -4.34 -9.57
C HIS A 39 -0.54 -4.73 -9.70
N LEU A 40 0.34 -4.02 -8.99
CA LEU A 40 1.79 -4.13 -9.16
C LEU A 40 2.53 -4.16 -7.81
N PRO A 41 3.63 -4.92 -7.69
CA PRO A 41 4.58 -4.74 -6.61
C PRO A 41 5.38 -3.44 -6.82
N PHE A 42 5.43 -2.61 -5.80
CA PHE A 42 6.21 -1.37 -5.79
C PHE A 42 7.35 -1.44 -4.80
N GLU A 43 8.50 -0.92 -5.20
CA GLU A 43 9.57 -0.53 -4.30
C GLU A 43 9.47 0.96 -4.01
N LEU A 44 9.39 1.33 -2.73
CA LEU A 44 9.46 2.72 -2.30
C LEU A 44 10.90 3.12 -1.95
N LYS A 45 11.40 4.18 -2.61
CA LYS A 45 12.61 4.90 -2.24
C LYS A 45 12.25 6.16 -1.47
N THR A 46 12.38 6.12 -0.15
CA THR A 46 11.99 7.23 0.74
C THR A 46 12.96 8.41 0.70
N THR A 47 14.19 8.20 0.23
CA THR A 47 15.25 9.22 0.15
C THR A 47 15.28 9.96 -1.18
N GLU A 48 14.40 9.62 -2.12
CA GLU A 48 14.31 10.22 -3.46
C GLU A 48 13.05 11.07 -3.57
N GLY A 49 13.13 12.21 -4.24
CA GLY A 49 12.01 13.17 -4.34
C GLY A 49 11.60 13.77 -2.99
N THR A 50 10.49 14.51 -2.97
CA THR A 50 9.99 15.15 -1.74
C THR A 50 9.18 14.20 -0.85
N CYS A 51 8.40 13.30 -1.45
CA CYS A 51 7.55 12.35 -0.72
C CYS A 51 7.93 10.88 -0.96
N GLY A 52 9.09 10.62 -1.57
CA GLY A 52 9.51 9.30 -2.04
C GLY A 52 9.27 9.09 -3.53
N VAL A 53 9.92 8.07 -4.09
CA VAL A 53 9.71 7.59 -5.46
C VAL A 53 9.30 6.12 -5.42
N LEU A 54 8.29 5.74 -6.20
CA LEU A 54 7.89 4.36 -6.39
C LEU A 54 8.49 3.81 -7.68
N HIS A 55 9.05 2.60 -7.61
CA HIS A 55 9.53 1.88 -8.78
C HIS A 55 8.78 0.56 -8.93
N ALA A 56 8.34 0.27 -10.14
CA ALA A 56 7.70 -0.97 -10.53
C ALA A 56 8.10 -1.36 -11.94
N HIS A 57 7.57 -2.49 -12.41
CA HIS A 57 7.63 -2.86 -13.81
C HIS A 57 6.32 -3.52 -14.23
N VAL A 58 6.05 -3.48 -15.53
CA VAL A 58 4.91 -4.16 -16.16
C VAL A 58 5.41 -5.06 -17.27
N ALA A 59 4.62 -6.07 -17.63
CA ALA A 59 4.85 -6.80 -18.88
C ALA A 59 4.78 -5.83 -20.06
N ARG A 60 5.64 -6.00 -21.06
CA ARG A 60 5.63 -5.17 -22.27
C ARG A 60 4.30 -5.24 -23.03
N ALA A 61 3.58 -6.35 -22.91
CA ALA A 61 2.23 -6.52 -23.47
C ALA A 61 1.14 -5.77 -22.70
N ASN A 62 1.41 -5.28 -21.50
CA ASN A 62 0.47 -4.44 -20.75
C ASN A 62 0.40 -3.05 -21.43
N PRO A 63 -0.78 -2.56 -21.84
CA PRO A 63 -0.89 -1.30 -22.58
C PRO A 63 -0.54 -0.05 -21.74
N VAL A 64 -0.53 -0.14 -20.40
CA VAL A 64 -0.39 1.02 -19.51
C VAL A 64 0.82 1.90 -19.83
N TRP A 65 1.96 1.33 -20.22
CA TRP A 65 3.18 2.08 -20.52
C TRP A 65 3.14 2.84 -21.85
N GLN A 66 2.18 2.55 -22.72
CA GLN A 66 1.92 3.25 -23.99
C GLN A 66 0.73 4.21 -23.89
N ASP A 67 -0.19 3.91 -22.97
CA ASP A 67 -1.42 4.67 -22.73
C ASP A 67 -1.19 5.94 -21.92
N VAL A 68 -0.19 5.94 -21.03
CA VAL A 68 0.25 7.12 -20.27
C VAL A 68 1.47 7.77 -20.91
N ALA A 69 1.63 9.07 -20.74
CA ALA A 69 2.82 9.84 -21.09
C ALA A 69 3.64 10.19 -19.85
N ASN A 70 4.95 10.41 -20.05
CA ASN A 70 5.81 10.91 -18.97
C ASN A 70 5.26 12.24 -18.43
N GLY A 71 5.13 12.33 -17.11
CA GLY A 71 4.59 13.49 -16.41
C GLY A 71 3.09 13.43 -16.11
N ASP A 72 2.36 12.46 -16.66
CA ASP A 72 0.93 12.27 -16.36
C ASP A 72 0.72 12.03 -14.86
N GLU A 73 -0.36 12.60 -14.32
CA GLU A 73 -0.75 12.38 -12.93
C GLU A 73 -1.39 11.00 -12.77
N VAL A 74 -0.89 10.25 -11.79
CA VAL A 74 -1.37 8.91 -11.45
C VAL A 74 -1.64 8.80 -9.95
N LEU A 75 -2.41 7.78 -9.57
CA LEU A 75 -2.70 7.45 -8.17
C LEU A 75 -2.31 6.00 -7.92
N VAL A 76 -1.49 5.75 -6.90
CA VAL A 76 -1.27 4.40 -6.35
C VAL A 76 -1.98 4.27 -5.01
N VAL A 77 -2.77 3.21 -4.86
CA VAL A 77 -3.47 2.88 -3.60
C VAL A 77 -2.82 1.66 -2.96
N PHE A 78 -2.36 1.83 -1.71
CA PHE A 78 -1.84 0.76 -0.87
C PHE A 78 -2.82 0.48 0.26
N ARG A 79 -3.35 -0.74 0.31
CA ARG A 79 -4.27 -1.19 1.36
C ARG A 79 -3.47 -1.91 2.44
N ALA A 80 -3.58 -1.43 3.68
CA ALA A 80 -2.88 -1.97 4.84
C ALA A 80 -3.84 -2.68 5.82
N GLY A 81 -4.89 -3.30 5.26
CA GLY A 81 -5.91 -4.03 6.00
C GLY A 81 -7.24 -3.28 6.16
N ASP A 82 -8.28 -4.06 6.37
CA ASP A 82 -9.63 -3.63 6.70
C ASP A 82 -10.39 -4.74 7.43
N ALA A 83 -11.40 -4.36 8.20
CA ALA A 83 -12.28 -5.29 8.89
C ALA A 83 -13.65 -4.66 9.16
N TYR A 84 -14.69 -5.49 9.10
CA TYR A 84 -16.01 -5.14 9.58
C TYR A 84 -16.01 -5.06 11.12
N ILE A 85 -16.66 -4.03 11.66
CA ILE A 85 -16.82 -3.82 13.10
C ILE A 85 -18.28 -3.95 13.48
N SER A 86 -18.58 -4.98 14.28
CA SER A 86 -19.90 -5.15 14.88
C SER A 86 -20.05 -4.21 16.08
N PRO A 87 -21.18 -3.48 16.20
CA PRO A 87 -21.45 -2.66 17.36
C PRO A 87 -21.62 -3.49 18.64
N SER A 88 -21.90 -4.80 18.52
CA SER A 88 -22.02 -5.70 19.67
C SER A 88 -20.71 -5.91 20.44
N TRP A 89 -19.57 -5.56 19.84
CA TRP A 89 -18.26 -5.66 20.49
C TRP A 89 -17.92 -4.44 21.35
N TYR A 90 -18.70 -3.36 21.25
CA TYR A 90 -18.53 -2.16 22.07
C TYR A 90 -19.24 -2.35 23.42
N PRO A 91 -18.56 -2.27 24.58
CA PRO A 91 -19.23 -2.26 25.88
C PRO A 91 -20.33 -1.18 25.96
N SER A 92 -20.06 0.02 25.45
CA SER A 92 -21.01 1.14 25.47
C SER A 92 -22.30 0.89 24.68
N LYS A 93 -22.29 -0.05 23.71
CA LYS A 93 -23.50 -0.44 22.98
C LYS A 93 -24.54 -1.04 23.91
N HIS A 94 -24.12 -1.84 24.89
CA HIS A 94 -25.04 -2.52 25.80
C HIS A 94 -25.54 -1.61 26.93
N GLU A 95 -24.87 -0.47 27.15
CA GLU A 95 -25.28 0.56 28.10
C GLU A 95 -26.21 1.60 27.47
N PHE A 96 -25.85 2.10 26.29
CA PHE A 96 -26.52 3.27 25.70
C PHE A 96 -27.36 2.97 24.47
N HIS A 97 -27.20 1.78 23.85
CA HIS A 97 -27.88 1.40 22.61
C HIS A 97 -27.69 2.41 21.44
N LYS A 98 -26.59 3.16 21.43
CA LYS A 98 -26.27 4.23 20.48
C LYS A 98 -25.01 3.94 19.66
N GLN A 99 -24.94 2.73 19.10
CA GLN A 99 -23.81 2.30 18.27
C GLN A 99 -24.30 1.70 16.95
N VAL A 100 -23.53 1.89 15.88
CA VAL A 100 -23.83 1.41 14.53
C VAL A 100 -22.67 0.59 13.99
N PRO A 101 -22.92 -0.36 13.07
CA PRO A 101 -21.85 -1.08 12.40
C PRO A 101 -21.02 -0.16 11.50
N THR A 102 -19.77 -0.56 11.27
CA THR A 102 -18.84 0.22 10.45
C THR A 102 -17.74 -0.69 9.88
N TRP A 103 -16.95 -0.16 8.95
CA TRP A 103 -15.65 -0.72 8.56
C TRP A 103 -14.52 0.14 9.13
N ASN A 104 -13.51 -0.53 9.68
CA ASN A 104 -12.21 0.03 10.01
C ASN A 104 -11.20 -0.41 8.97
N TYR A 105 -10.24 0.46 8.64
CA TYR A 105 -9.27 0.21 7.58
C TYR A 105 -8.09 1.16 7.66
N ARG A 106 -6.97 0.76 7.02
CA ARG A 106 -5.76 1.56 6.86
C ARG A 106 -5.41 1.61 5.37
N VAL A 107 -5.25 2.81 4.83
CA VAL A 107 -4.94 2.99 3.41
C VAL A 107 -4.02 4.18 3.20
N VAL A 108 -3.13 4.07 2.21
CA VAL A 108 -2.30 5.16 1.73
C VAL A 108 -2.60 5.39 0.25
N HIS A 109 -2.90 6.63 -0.11
CA HIS A 109 -3.02 7.09 -1.49
C HIS A 109 -1.78 7.91 -1.84
N ALA A 110 -0.97 7.42 -2.77
CA ALA A 110 0.19 8.13 -3.31
C ALA A 110 -0.16 8.71 -4.67
N TYR A 111 -0.28 10.03 -4.75
CA TYR A 111 -0.43 10.76 -5.99
C TYR A 111 0.97 11.12 -6.50
N GLY A 112 1.19 11.01 -7.80
CA GLY A 112 2.51 11.26 -8.36
C GLY A 112 2.50 11.46 -9.86
N ARG A 113 3.69 11.68 -10.41
CA ARG A 113 3.92 11.80 -11.86
C ARG A 113 4.65 10.57 -12.36
N VAL A 114 4.11 9.94 -13.39
CA VAL A 114 4.68 8.72 -13.96
C VAL A 114 5.81 9.02 -14.95
N SER A 115 6.87 8.22 -14.92
CA SER A 115 7.88 8.14 -15.98
C SER A 115 8.04 6.69 -16.42
N ILE A 116 8.04 6.46 -17.73
CA ILE A 116 8.21 5.15 -18.34
C ILE A 116 9.67 4.94 -18.73
N HIS A 117 10.22 3.81 -18.30
CA HIS A 117 11.61 3.43 -18.54
C HIS A 117 11.67 2.13 -19.35
N ASP A 118 11.78 2.27 -20.67
CA ASP A 118 12.13 1.16 -21.57
C ASP A 118 13.66 1.02 -21.65
N ASP A 119 14.28 0.81 -20.48
CA ASP A 119 15.72 0.72 -20.31
C ASP A 119 16.06 -0.52 -19.48
N GLU A 120 16.89 -1.40 -20.04
CA GLU A 120 17.23 -2.68 -19.42
C GLU A 120 17.94 -2.50 -18.07
N ARG A 121 18.82 -1.49 -17.94
CA ARG A 121 19.58 -1.24 -16.72
C ARG A 121 18.66 -0.79 -15.59
N TYR A 122 17.70 0.07 -15.88
CA TYR A 122 16.66 0.50 -14.96
C TYR A 122 15.86 -0.70 -14.45
N VAL A 123 15.28 -1.46 -15.38
CA VAL A 123 14.41 -2.60 -15.07
C VAL A 123 15.17 -3.67 -14.28
N ARG A 124 16.41 -3.98 -14.66
CA ARG A 124 17.27 -4.93 -13.92
C ARG A 124 17.47 -4.47 -12.47
N GLY A 125 17.66 -3.17 -12.26
CA GLY A 125 17.76 -2.58 -10.93
C GLY A 125 16.49 -2.78 -10.09
N VAL A 126 15.33 -2.52 -10.67
CA VAL A 126 14.01 -2.70 -10.02
C VAL A 126 13.78 -4.17 -9.67
N VAL A 127 13.92 -5.08 -10.64
CA VAL A 127 13.73 -6.52 -10.43
C VAL A 127 14.69 -7.04 -9.36
N GLY A 128 15.96 -6.63 -9.39
CA GLY A 128 16.94 -7.06 -8.40
C GLY A 128 16.61 -6.59 -6.98
N ARG A 129 16.05 -5.39 -6.81
CA ARG A 129 15.67 -4.85 -5.50
C ARG A 129 14.39 -5.52 -4.98
N LEU A 130 13.36 -5.64 -5.82
CA LEU A 130 12.14 -6.38 -5.47
C LEU A 130 12.45 -7.83 -5.10
N THR A 131 13.29 -8.52 -5.88
CA THR A 131 13.76 -9.89 -5.57
C THR A 131 14.40 -9.94 -4.18
N ARG A 132 15.34 -9.03 -3.87
CA ARG A 132 16.00 -9.01 -2.56
C ARG A 132 15.00 -8.82 -1.42
N THR A 133 14.04 -7.92 -1.58
CA THR A 133 13.02 -7.64 -0.56
C THR A 133 12.12 -8.85 -0.33
N HIS A 134 11.59 -9.45 -1.39
CA HIS A 134 10.58 -10.50 -1.29
C HIS A 134 11.16 -11.88 -0.96
N GLU A 135 12.40 -12.16 -1.38
CA GLU A 135 13.09 -13.42 -1.06
C GLU A 135 13.76 -13.41 0.32
N ALA A 136 13.86 -12.25 1.00
CA ALA A 136 14.61 -12.11 2.26
C ALA A 136 14.13 -13.03 3.39
N SER A 137 12.83 -13.38 3.39
CA SER A 137 12.23 -14.26 4.41
C SER A 137 12.36 -15.75 4.09
N GLN A 138 12.79 -16.11 2.88
CA GLN A 138 12.87 -17.50 2.45
C GLN A 138 14.07 -18.19 3.12
N PRO A 139 13.95 -19.48 3.51
CA PRO A 139 15.07 -20.24 4.06
C PRO A 139 16.29 -20.31 3.11
N LYS A 140 16.02 -20.30 1.80
CA LYS A 140 17.02 -20.23 0.74
C LYS A 140 16.59 -19.18 -0.29
N PRO A 141 16.95 -17.90 -0.08
CA PRO A 141 16.55 -16.80 -0.96
C PRO A 141 17.04 -17.02 -2.39
N TRP A 142 16.12 -16.96 -3.37
CA TRP A 142 16.49 -17.00 -4.78
C TRP A 142 17.19 -15.71 -5.19
N LYS A 143 18.20 -15.85 -6.04
CA LYS A 143 18.95 -14.71 -6.63
C LYS A 143 18.80 -14.74 -8.14
N MET A 144 18.82 -13.58 -8.77
CA MET A 144 18.81 -13.48 -10.24
C MET A 144 19.92 -14.31 -10.91
N THR A 145 21.08 -14.43 -10.25
CA THR A 145 22.22 -15.24 -10.71
C THR A 145 22.02 -16.74 -10.59
N ASP A 146 20.94 -17.20 -9.95
CA ASP A 146 20.58 -18.62 -9.89
C ASP A 146 19.95 -19.12 -11.20
N SER A 147 19.62 -18.19 -12.11
CA SER A 147 19.27 -18.48 -13.51
C SER A 147 20.41 -18.09 -14.46
N SER A 148 20.41 -18.63 -15.68
CA SER A 148 21.40 -18.24 -16.69
C SER A 148 21.26 -16.77 -17.09
N ALA A 149 22.39 -16.13 -17.42
CA ALA A 149 22.40 -14.73 -17.86
C ALA A 149 21.50 -14.51 -19.09
N ASP A 150 21.65 -15.35 -20.12
CA ASP A 150 20.85 -15.26 -21.35
C ASP A 150 19.32 -15.35 -21.08
N TYR A 151 18.92 -16.17 -20.11
CA TYR A 151 17.52 -16.30 -19.72
C TYR A 151 17.01 -15.03 -19.01
N ILE A 152 17.76 -14.53 -18.04
CA ILE A 152 17.42 -13.29 -17.34
C ILE A 152 17.36 -12.11 -18.32
N ASP A 153 18.33 -11.99 -19.23
CA ASP A 153 18.38 -10.91 -20.22
C ASP A 153 17.18 -10.97 -21.18
N THR A 154 16.75 -12.19 -21.55
CA THR A 154 15.52 -12.39 -22.33
C THR A 154 14.27 -11.95 -21.56
N MET A 155 14.17 -12.32 -20.28
CA MET A 155 13.03 -11.94 -19.44
C MET A 155 12.96 -10.43 -19.17
N LEU A 156 14.10 -9.76 -19.00
CA LEU A 156 14.16 -8.31 -18.78
C LEU A 156 13.65 -7.53 -20.00
N LYS A 157 13.90 -8.02 -21.22
CA LYS A 157 13.36 -7.41 -22.46
C LYS A 157 11.83 -7.49 -22.55
N ALA A 158 11.21 -8.44 -21.83
CA ALA A 158 9.78 -8.66 -21.84
C ALA A 158 9.00 -7.75 -20.87
N ILE A 159 9.69 -6.88 -20.15
CA ILE A 159 9.08 -5.95 -19.18
C ILE A 159 9.55 -4.51 -19.42
N VAL A 160 8.79 -3.55 -18.88
CA VAL A 160 9.04 -2.11 -18.98
C VAL A 160 8.97 -1.51 -17.58
N GLY A 161 9.88 -0.60 -17.26
CA GLY A 161 9.94 0.07 -15.97
C GLY A 161 8.91 1.18 -15.84
N VAL A 162 8.36 1.32 -14.63
CA VAL A 162 7.43 2.38 -14.26
C VAL A 162 7.98 3.07 -13.02
N GLU A 163 8.24 4.36 -13.12
CA GLU A 163 8.62 5.22 -12.01
C GLU A 163 7.47 6.16 -11.67
N ILE A 164 7.25 6.44 -10.39
CA ILE A 164 6.27 7.43 -9.95
C ILE A 164 6.94 8.30 -8.89
N GLU A 165 7.26 9.55 -9.27
CA GLU A 165 7.67 10.56 -8.31
C GLU A 165 6.43 10.99 -7.49
N ILE A 166 6.43 10.69 -6.19
CA ILE A 166 5.28 10.99 -5.34
C ILE A 166 5.26 12.50 -5.08
N THR A 167 4.16 13.14 -5.47
CA THR A 167 3.91 14.57 -5.25
C THR A 167 3.07 14.81 -4.01
N ARG A 168 2.26 13.83 -3.58
CA ARG A 168 1.40 13.93 -2.40
C ARG A 168 1.02 12.56 -1.86
N LEU A 169 1.17 12.39 -0.54
CA LEU A 169 0.63 11.25 0.19
C LEU A 169 -0.64 11.65 0.94
N VAL A 170 -1.62 10.75 0.98
CA VAL A 170 -2.81 10.88 1.84
C VAL A 170 -3.02 9.58 2.58
N GLY A 171 -2.85 9.62 3.90
CA GLY A 171 -3.12 8.51 4.79
C GLY A 171 -4.54 8.58 5.35
N LYS A 172 -5.21 7.43 5.43
CA LYS A 172 -6.43 7.31 6.25
C LYS A 172 -6.35 6.05 7.09
N ILE A 173 -6.31 6.24 8.40
CA ILE A 173 -6.31 5.20 9.40
C ILE A 173 -7.60 5.36 10.18
N LYS A 174 -8.57 4.47 9.97
CA LYS A 174 -9.84 4.47 10.69
C LYS A 174 -9.88 3.24 11.59
N LEU A 175 -9.64 3.46 12.87
CA LEU A 175 -9.55 2.43 13.91
C LEU A 175 -10.53 2.69 15.08
N GLY A 176 -11.45 3.64 14.92
CA GLY A 176 -12.41 4.01 15.96
C GLY A 176 -11.91 5.13 16.89
N GLN A 177 -11.02 6.01 16.41
CA GLN A 177 -10.44 7.12 17.18
C GLN A 177 -11.48 8.05 17.84
N ASN A 178 -12.69 8.10 17.28
CA ASN A 178 -13.83 8.84 17.81
C ASN A 178 -14.67 8.06 18.85
N LYS A 179 -14.24 6.87 19.27
CA LYS A 179 -14.89 6.02 20.29
C LYS A 179 -14.13 6.07 21.63
N GLU A 180 -14.76 5.60 22.70
CA GLU A 180 -14.10 5.44 24.00
C GLU A 180 -13.01 4.36 23.93
N ALA A 181 -11.94 4.49 24.72
CA ALA A 181 -10.83 3.52 24.71
C ALA A 181 -11.30 2.08 24.99
N ARG A 182 -12.30 1.89 25.87
CA ARG A 182 -12.88 0.57 26.15
C ARG A 182 -13.63 -0.04 24.96
N ASP A 183 -14.24 0.78 24.11
CA ASP A 183 -14.93 0.32 22.90
C ASP A 183 -13.93 -0.11 21.84
N ILE A 184 -12.85 0.66 21.69
CA ILE A 184 -11.75 0.31 20.78
C ILE A 184 -11.12 -1.01 21.23
N ARG A 185 -10.84 -1.19 22.53
CA ARG A 185 -10.33 -2.46 23.09
C ARG A 185 -11.27 -3.63 22.85
N GLY A 186 -12.57 -3.45 23.12
CA GLY A 186 -13.56 -4.50 22.95
C GLY A 186 -13.64 -4.99 21.50
N ALA A 187 -13.69 -4.06 20.54
CA ALA A 187 -13.69 -4.41 19.12
C ALA A 187 -12.35 -4.97 18.63
N GLY A 188 -11.21 -4.42 19.07
CA GLY A 188 -9.88 -4.93 18.72
C GLY A 188 -9.67 -6.37 19.19
N ALA A 189 -10.00 -6.67 20.45
CA ALA A 189 -9.91 -8.02 21.00
C ALA A 189 -10.86 -9.01 20.30
N ALA A 190 -12.07 -8.56 19.96
CA ALA A 190 -13.00 -9.38 19.19
C ALA A 190 -12.43 -9.71 17.80
N LEU A 191 -11.84 -8.75 17.09
CA LEU A 191 -11.20 -9.00 15.80
C LEU A 191 -10.05 -10.00 15.89
N SER A 192 -9.10 -9.81 16.81
CA SER A 192 -7.98 -10.75 16.98
C SER A 192 -8.47 -12.16 17.33
N ALA A 193 -9.54 -12.29 18.13
CA ALA A 193 -10.16 -13.59 18.43
C ALA A 193 -10.84 -14.25 17.21
N HIS A 194 -11.24 -13.48 16.20
CA HIS A 194 -11.77 -13.98 14.94
C HIS A 194 -10.71 -14.12 13.83
N GLY A 195 -9.43 -13.91 14.16
CA GLY A 195 -8.31 -14.03 13.22
C GLY A 195 -8.03 -12.77 12.39
N GLU A 196 -8.75 -11.68 12.62
CA GLU A 196 -8.59 -10.38 11.93
C GLU A 196 -7.47 -9.53 12.57
N ASN A 197 -6.28 -10.13 12.71
CA ASN A 197 -5.20 -9.57 13.53
C ASN A 197 -4.67 -8.22 13.01
N VAL A 198 -4.64 -7.99 11.69
CA VAL A 198 -4.09 -6.74 11.12
C VAL A 198 -4.81 -5.49 11.65
N ILE A 199 -6.15 -5.52 11.67
CA ILE A 199 -6.94 -4.41 12.22
C ILE A 199 -7.14 -4.56 13.73
N GLY A 200 -7.32 -5.78 14.24
CA GLY A 200 -7.45 -6.03 15.67
C GLY A 200 -6.28 -5.49 16.48
N ASP A 201 -5.05 -5.84 16.09
CA ASP A 201 -3.83 -5.43 16.77
C ASP A 201 -3.58 -3.92 16.60
N ALA A 202 -3.87 -3.36 15.43
CA ALA A 202 -3.78 -1.90 15.22
C ALA A 202 -4.78 -1.12 16.10
N MET A 203 -6.00 -1.64 16.30
CA MET A 203 -6.98 -1.05 17.22
C MET A 203 -6.52 -1.14 18.67
N LEU A 204 -5.98 -2.29 19.08
CA LEU A 204 -5.46 -2.50 20.44
C LEU A 204 -4.29 -1.55 20.74
N ALA A 205 -3.32 -1.46 19.83
CA ALA A 205 -2.19 -0.54 19.95
C ALA A 205 -2.65 0.93 20.04
N TYR A 206 -3.63 1.34 19.22
CA TYR A 206 -4.16 2.70 19.32
C TYR A 206 -4.88 2.95 20.67
N ALA A 207 -5.61 1.95 21.19
CA ALA A 207 -6.32 2.09 22.46
C ALA A 207 -5.38 2.28 23.66
N GLU A 208 -4.15 1.76 23.60
CA GLU A 208 -3.10 2.00 24.59
C GLU A 208 -2.63 3.46 24.59
N THR A 209 -2.53 4.10 23.42
CA THR A 209 -2.13 5.51 23.32
C THR A 209 -3.19 6.51 23.82
N LYS A 210 -4.43 6.03 24.01
CA LYS A 210 -5.58 6.85 24.43
C LYS A 210 -5.90 6.72 25.93
N ALA A 211 -5.28 5.75 26.61
CA ALA A 211 -5.46 5.52 28.05
C ALA A 211 -4.66 6.54 28.87
#